data_AF-A0A6P1IQ77-F1
#
_entry.id   AF-A0A6P1IQ77-F1
#
_cell.length_a   1.000
_cell.length_b   1.000
_cell.length_c   1.000
_cell.angle_alpha   90.00
_cell.angle_beta   90.00
_cell.angle_gamma   90.00
#
_symmetry.space_group_name_H-M   'P 1'
#
loop_
_entity.id
_entity.type
_entity.pdbx_description
1 polymer ?
#
loop_
_entity_poly.entity_id
_entity_poly.type
_entity_poly.pdbx_seq_one_letter_code
_entity_poly.pdbx_strand_id
1 'polypeptide(L)'
;MGRTVDYYFVPQSPWTYFGHERFAALLRETGTQVRVLPMDLGRIFPLSGGLPLPKRAPQRQAYRLLELRRFSEALGIPLHPEPRFFPVAGDPAARLITAVAMHDGDAAAMRLTGAVLAAVWAQQRDIASLEVLAQLLDETGLDAQRLQQSQQADVQARYEAQTQAAIDLQVFGAPSYVIDGELFWGQDRLDFVARKLRA
;
A
#
# COMPACT_ATOMS: atom_id res chain seq x y z
N MET A 1 -1.18 -22.64 -15.15
CA MET A 1 -1.85 -21.33 -14.98
C MET A 1 -1.03 -20.51 -14.02
N GLY A 2 -0.70 -19.26 -14.35
CA GLY A 2 0.09 -18.40 -13.46
C GLY A 2 -0.72 -18.05 -12.20
N ARG A 3 -0.07 -18.03 -11.03
CA ARG A 3 -0.69 -17.54 -9.79
C ARG A 3 -0.82 -16.02 -9.83
N THR A 4 -1.82 -15.50 -9.13
CA THR A 4 -2.03 -14.06 -8.93
C THR A 4 -2.03 -13.78 -7.43
N VAL A 5 -1.31 -12.74 -7.02
CA VAL A 5 -1.28 -12.26 -5.64
C VAL A 5 -2.24 -11.09 -5.49
N ASP A 6 -3.12 -11.13 -4.50
CA ASP A 6 -3.91 -9.97 -4.13
C ASP A 6 -3.12 -9.14 -3.13
N TYR A 7 -2.79 -7.92 -3.52
CA TYR A 7 -1.95 -7.04 -2.73
C TYR A 7 -2.78 -5.94 -2.09
N TYR A 8 -3.08 -6.12 -0.81
CA TYR A 8 -3.87 -5.21 0.00
C TYR A 8 -2.98 -4.29 0.83
N PHE A 9 -3.21 -2.98 0.76
CA PHE A 9 -2.39 -2.02 1.49
C PHE A 9 -3.07 -0.67 1.71
N VAL A 10 -2.40 0.24 2.43
CA VAL A 10 -2.78 1.65 2.46
C VAL A 10 -1.60 2.55 2.06
N PRO A 11 -1.84 3.65 1.32
CA PRO A 11 -0.77 4.51 0.81
C PRO A 11 0.14 5.13 1.87
N GLN A 12 -0.39 5.35 3.07
CA GLN A 12 0.32 5.93 4.20
C GLN A 12 0.97 4.89 5.12
N SER A 13 1.10 3.63 4.70
CA SER A 13 1.69 2.57 5.54
C SER A 13 3.23 2.52 5.39
N PRO A 14 4.01 2.70 6.46
CA PRO A 14 5.46 2.55 6.38
C PRO A 14 5.89 1.10 6.17
N TRP A 15 5.10 0.15 6.65
CA TRP A 15 5.36 -1.27 6.45
C TRP A 15 5.16 -1.66 5.00
N THR A 16 4.16 -1.05 4.34
CA THR A 16 3.96 -1.21 2.90
C THR A 16 5.15 -0.64 2.15
N TYR A 17 5.65 0.54 2.53
CA TYR A 17 6.85 1.14 1.94
C TYR A 17 8.07 0.21 2.00
N PHE A 18 8.39 -0.35 3.17
CA PHE A 18 9.50 -1.30 3.32
C PHE A 18 9.31 -2.59 2.51
N GLY A 19 8.07 -3.04 2.31
CA GLY A 19 7.76 -4.27 1.59
C GLY A 19 7.59 -4.11 0.07
N HIS A 20 7.25 -2.92 -0.42
CA HIS A 20 6.75 -2.72 -1.78
C HIS A 20 7.74 -3.11 -2.87
N GLU A 21 8.95 -2.55 -2.85
CA GLU A 21 9.94 -2.84 -3.89
C GLU A 21 10.45 -4.29 -3.79
N ARG A 22 10.59 -4.82 -2.57
CA ARG A 22 10.95 -6.22 -2.33
C ARG A 22 9.89 -7.17 -2.89
N PHE A 23 8.61 -6.84 -2.71
CA PHE A 23 7.50 -7.58 -3.29
C PHE A 23 7.47 -7.47 -4.82
N ALA A 24 7.67 -6.26 -5.37
CA ALA A 24 7.74 -6.04 -6.82
C ALA A 24 8.89 -6.85 -7.45
N ALA A 25 10.05 -6.92 -6.79
CA ALA A 25 11.17 -7.75 -7.22
C ALA A 25 10.83 -9.24 -7.22
N LEU A 26 10.14 -9.72 -6.19
CA LEU A 26 9.68 -11.10 -6.11
C LEU A 26 8.73 -11.44 -7.25
N LEU A 27 7.74 -10.58 -7.55
CA LEU A 27 6.81 -10.79 -8.66
C LEU A 27 7.53 -10.89 -10.01
N ARG A 28 8.55 -10.05 -10.24
CA ARG A 28 9.40 -10.10 -11.45
C ARG A 28 10.19 -11.39 -11.52
N GLU A 29 10.78 -11.82 -10.41
CA GLU A 29 11.56 -13.06 -10.32
C GLU A 29 10.71 -14.30 -10.64
N THR A 30 9.47 -14.35 -10.13
CA THR A 30 8.59 -15.51 -10.29
C THR A 30 7.65 -15.41 -11.48
N GLY A 31 7.64 -14.29 -12.22
CA GLY A 31 6.69 -14.03 -13.30
C GLY A 31 5.22 -14.04 -12.84
N THR A 32 4.98 -13.78 -11.55
CA THR A 32 3.65 -13.87 -10.92
C THR A 32 2.87 -12.58 -11.14
N GLN A 33 1.57 -12.69 -11.42
CA GLN A 33 0.70 -11.53 -11.58
C GLN A 33 0.26 -10.98 -10.22
N VAL A 34 -0.16 -9.72 -10.20
CA VAL A 34 -0.64 -9.05 -8.98
C VAL A 34 -1.92 -8.28 -9.27
N ARG A 35 -2.84 -8.25 -8.31
CA ARG A 35 -3.94 -7.29 -8.23
C ARG A 35 -3.60 -6.24 -7.18
N VAL A 36 -3.53 -4.97 -7.56
CA VAL A 36 -3.18 -3.84 -6.69
C VAL A 36 -4.46 -3.28 -6.04
N LEU A 37 -4.63 -3.51 -4.74
CA LEU A 37 -5.90 -3.32 -4.03
C LEU A 37 -5.72 -2.43 -2.79
N PRO A 38 -5.55 -1.10 -2.95
CA PRO A 38 -5.50 -0.20 -1.79
C PRO A 38 -6.85 -0.25 -1.03
N MET A 39 -6.86 -0.12 0.28
CA MET A 39 -8.08 -0.34 1.08
C MET A 39 -8.26 0.68 2.19
N ASP A 40 -9.47 0.78 2.74
CA ASP A 40 -9.75 1.68 3.86
C ASP A 40 -9.52 0.98 5.22
N LEU A 41 -8.40 1.29 5.88
CA LEU A 41 -8.13 0.78 7.23
C LEU A 41 -9.01 1.39 8.32
N GLY A 42 -9.64 2.54 8.07
CA GLY A 42 -10.64 3.11 8.97
C GLY A 42 -11.88 2.22 9.08
N ARG A 43 -12.25 1.54 7.99
CA ARG A 43 -13.30 0.50 7.98
C ARG A 43 -12.82 -0.84 8.52
N ILE A 44 -11.58 -1.24 8.23
CA ILE A 44 -11.05 -2.56 8.59
C ILE A 44 -10.68 -2.67 10.07
N PHE A 45 -9.93 -1.70 10.63
CA PHE A 45 -9.41 -1.80 11.99
C PHE A 45 -10.48 -2.06 13.07
N PRO A 46 -11.64 -1.37 13.08
CA PRO A 46 -12.64 -1.59 14.12
C PRO A 46 -13.17 -3.02 14.18
N LEU A 47 -13.18 -3.74 13.05
CA LEU A 47 -13.73 -5.09 12.95
C LEU A 47 -12.92 -6.14 13.73
N SER A 48 -11.62 -5.91 13.89
CA SER A 48 -10.71 -6.82 14.59
C SER A 48 -10.21 -6.24 15.93
N GLY A 49 -10.83 -5.16 16.42
CA GLY A 49 -10.36 -4.42 17.61
C GLY A 49 -9.07 -3.62 17.39
N GLY A 50 -8.68 -3.40 16.13
CA GLY A 50 -7.57 -2.53 15.75
C GLY A 50 -7.86 -1.06 16.06
N LEU A 51 -6.80 -0.31 16.37
CA LEU A 51 -6.89 1.13 16.65
C LEU A 51 -6.02 1.94 15.68
N PRO A 52 -6.50 3.12 15.22
CA PRO A 52 -5.65 4.07 14.50
C PRO A 52 -4.49 4.51 15.39
N LEU A 53 -3.36 4.88 14.79
CA LEU A 53 -2.10 5.12 15.51
C LEU A 53 -2.23 6.06 16.73
N PRO A 54 -2.90 7.23 16.66
CA PRO A 54 -3.01 8.14 17.80
C PRO A 54 -3.76 7.55 19.01
N LYS A 55 -4.61 6.54 18.79
CA LYS A 55 -5.38 5.86 19.84
C LYS A 55 -4.66 4.64 20.43
N ARG A 56 -3.50 4.25 19.90
CA ARG A 56 -2.75 3.09 20.42
C ARG A 56 -2.05 3.44 21.73
N ALA A 57 -1.80 2.44 22.57
CA ALA A 57 -1.04 2.62 23.81
C ALA A 57 0.36 3.21 23.55
N PRO A 58 0.89 4.09 24.44
CA PRO A 58 2.19 4.75 24.24
C PRO A 58 3.34 3.77 23.96
N GLN A 59 3.35 2.61 24.60
CA GLN A 59 4.37 1.57 24.39
C GLN A 59 4.37 1.07 22.94
N ARG A 60 3.20 0.92 22.30
CA ARG A 60 3.09 0.49 20.90
C ARG A 60 3.49 1.61 19.94
N GLN A 61 3.24 2.86 20.30
CA GLN A 61 3.68 4.02 19.51
C GLN A 61 5.22 4.14 19.54
N ALA A 62 5.82 4.05 20.73
CA ALA A 62 7.27 4.09 20.90
C ALA A 62 7.96 2.90 20.20
N TYR A 63 7.43 1.69 20.37
CA TYR A 63 7.97 0.50 19.71
C TYR A 63 7.92 0.62 18.18
N ARG A 64 6.83 1.16 17.63
CA ARG A 64 6.73 1.42 16.19
C ARG A 64 7.89 2.29 15.69
N LEU A 65 8.21 3.41 16.36
CA LEU A 65 9.30 4.29 15.92
C LEU A 65 10.67 3.60 15.95
N LEU A 66 10.89 2.77 16.97
CA LEU A 66 12.11 1.95 17.07
C LEU A 66 12.20 0.93 15.92
N GLU A 67 11.11 0.25 15.60
CA GLU A 67 11.08 -0.70 14.48
C GLU A 67 11.24 -0.01 13.12
N LEU A 68 10.69 1.20 12.94
CA LEU A 68 10.90 1.97 11.71
C LEU A 68 12.39 2.25 11.48
N ARG A 69 13.12 2.67 12.51
CA ARG A 69 14.58 2.86 12.42
C ARG A 69 15.30 1.56 12.13
N ARG A 70 14.97 0.50 12.88
CA ARG A 70 15.59 -0.83 12.72
C ARG A 70 15.43 -1.38 11.31
N PHE A 71 14.23 -1.34 10.75
CA PHE A 71 13.99 -1.85 9.40
C PHE A 71 14.58 -0.94 8.32
N SER A 72 14.59 0.38 8.53
CA SER A 72 15.29 1.31 7.63
C SER A 72 16.77 0.97 7.52
N GLU A 73 17.45 0.78 8.66
CA GLU A 73 18.87 0.39 8.73
C GLU A 73 19.11 -1.00 8.14
N ALA A 74 18.33 -2.00 8.58
CA ALA A 74 18.52 -3.39 8.16
C ALA A 74 18.26 -3.63 6.67
N LEU A 75 17.34 -2.87 6.06
CA LEU A 75 17.00 -2.99 4.64
C LEU A 75 17.77 -2.00 3.76
N GLY A 76 18.47 -1.01 4.34
CA GLY A 76 19.09 0.08 3.60
C GLY A 76 18.08 0.99 2.89
N ILE A 77 16.83 1.04 3.37
CA ILE A 77 15.75 1.83 2.77
C ILE A 77 15.60 3.14 3.56
N PRO A 78 15.85 4.32 2.96
CA PRO A 78 15.77 5.59 3.66
C PRO A 78 14.34 5.91 4.07
N LEU A 79 14.13 6.29 5.33
CA LEU A 79 12.82 6.66 5.86
C LEU A 79 12.98 7.69 6.99
N HIS A 80 12.12 8.70 7.00
CA HIS A 80 11.89 9.54 8.17
C HIS A 80 10.88 8.83 9.10
N PRO A 81 11.24 8.47 10.35
CA PRO A 81 10.31 7.78 11.27
C PRO A 81 9.03 8.56 11.58
N GLU A 82 9.15 9.88 11.51
CA GLU A 82 8.12 10.88 11.77
C GLU A 82 8.14 11.90 10.62
N PRO A 83 7.66 11.53 9.41
CA PRO A 83 7.70 12.43 8.27
C PRO A 83 6.67 13.55 8.45
N ARG A 84 6.98 14.74 7.91
CA ARG A 84 6.23 15.99 8.10
C ARG A 84 4.70 15.88 8.06
N PHE A 85 4.14 15.07 7.16
CA PHE A 85 2.70 15.00 6.92
C PHE A 85 2.00 13.81 7.58
N PHE A 86 2.74 12.88 8.19
CA PHE A 86 2.12 11.70 8.79
C PHE A 86 1.59 11.98 10.20
N PRO A 87 0.35 11.55 10.54
CA PRO A 87 -0.57 10.76 9.74
C PRO A 87 -1.29 11.58 8.65
N VAL A 88 -1.10 11.16 7.39
CA VAL A 88 -1.72 11.77 6.20
C VAL A 88 -2.93 10.94 5.78
N ALA A 89 -3.96 11.60 5.23
CA ALA A 89 -5.11 10.90 4.67
C ALA A 89 -4.71 10.11 3.42
N GLY A 90 -5.03 8.81 3.41
CA GLY A 90 -4.65 7.91 2.32
C GLY A 90 -5.64 7.88 1.15
N ASP A 91 -6.90 8.28 1.36
CA ASP A 91 -7.99 8.07 0.38
C ASP A 91 -7.75 8.75 -0.97
N PRO A 92 -7.22 9.98 -1.08
CA PRO A 92 -6.92 10.58 -2.37
C PRO A 92 -5.92 9.74 -3.18
N ALA A 93 -4.83 9.31 -2.54
CA ALA A 93 -3.81 8.48 -3.18
C ALA A 93 -4.32 7.06 -3.48
N ALA A 94 -5.13 6.48 -2.60
CA ALA A 94 -5.71 5.15 -2.78
C ALA A 94 -6.62 5.11 -4.01
N ARG A 95 -7.50 6.11 -4.15
CA ARG A 95 -8.37 6.23 -5.33
C ARG A 95 -7.57 6.50 -6.60
N LEU A 96 -6.50 7.29 -6.54
CA LEU A 96 -5.63 7.49 -7.70
C LEU A 96 -4.97 6.20 -8.16
N ILE A 97 -4.42 5.42 -7.22
CA ILE A 97 -3.85 4.11 -7.51
C ILE A 97 -4.91 3.18 -8.11
N THR A 98 -6.14 3.20 -7.59
CA THR A 98 -7.26 2.43 -8.15
C THR A 98 -7.62 2.86 -9.56
N ALA A 99 -7.67 4.18 -9.85
CA ALA A 99 -7.92 4.68 -11.20
C ALA A 99 -6.83 4.22 -12.19
N VAL A 100 -5.55 4.31 -11.79
CA VAL A 100 -4.43 3.81 -12.59
C VAL A 100 -4.55 2.30 -12.82
N ALA A 101 -4.90 1.51 -11.79
CA ALA A 101 -5.10 0.07 -11.97
C ALA A 101 -6.23 -0.24 -12.95
N MET A 102 -7.34 0.51 -12.89
CA MET A 102 -8.51 0.34 -13.77
C MET A 102 -8.21 0.65 -15.23
N HIS A 103 -7.39 1.66 -15.49
CA HIS A 103 -7.20 2.18 -16.85
C HIS A 103 -5.85 1.83 -17.50
N ASP A 104 -4.79 1.74 -16.69
CA ASP A 104 -3.41 1.52 -17.16
C ASP A 104 -2.84 0.17 -16.71
N GLY A 105 -3.60 -0.57 -15.88
CA GLY A 105 -3.27 -1.91 -15.40
C GLY A 105 -2.40 -1.93 -14.14
N ASP A 106 -2.32 -3.11 -13.51
CA ASP A 106 -1.65 -3.32 -12.22
C ASP A 106 -0.15 -3.00 -12.24
N ALA A 107 0.52 -3.17 -13.38
CA ALA A 107 1.94 -2.82 -13.51
C ALA A 107 2.17 -1.30 -13.39
N ALA A 108 1.27 -0.48 -13.95
CA ALA A 108 1.30 0.98 -13.78
C ALA A 108 0.96 1.38 -12.34
N ALA A 109 -0.05 0.72 -11.76
CA ALA A 109 -0.46 0.95 -10.37
C ALA A 109 0.65 0.60 -9.37
N MET A 110 1.42 -0.47 -9.60
CA MET A 110 2.60 -0.81 -8.79
C MET A 110 3.66 0.27 -8.84
N ARG A 111 3.92 0.87 -10.01
CA ARG A 111 4.90 1.98 -10.14
C ARG A 111 4.45 3.21 -9.36
N LEU A 112 3.20 3.64 -9.55
CA LEU A 112 2.65 4.77 -8.80
C LEU A 112 2.64 4.50 -7.30
N THR A 113 2.27 3.29 -6.87
CA THR A 113 2.26 2.91 -5.45
C THR A 113 3.63 3.10 -4.81
N GLY A 114 4.71 2.70 -5.48
CA GLY A 114 6.07 2.91 -4.99
C GLY A 114 6.41 4.39 -4.82
N ALA A 115 6.06 5.23 -5.80
CA ALA A 115 6.26 6.67 -5.75
C ALA A 115 5.47 7.35 -4.62
N VAL A 116 4.20 6.98 -4.44
CA VAL A 116 3.32 7.48 -3.37
C VAL A 116 3.86 7.10 -1.99
N LEU A 117 4.32 5.86 -1.81
CA LEU A 117 4.91 5.42 -0.54
C LEU A 117 6.20 6.19 -0.23
N ALA A 118 7.09 6.35 -1.22
CA ALA A 118 8.32 7.13 -1.07
C ALA A 118 8.05 8.62 -0.81
N ALA A 119 7.01 9.19 -1.42
CA ALA A 119 6.58 10.57 -1.20
C ALA A 119 6.34 10.85 0.28
N VAL A 120 5.62 9.98 0.99
CA VAL A 120 5.40 10.14 2.45
C VAL A 120 6.69 9.92 3.22
N TRP A 121 7.31 8.76 3.03
CA TRP A 121 8.27 8.24 4.01
C TRP A 121 9.71 8.71 3.79
N ALA A 122 10.11 8.98 2.55
CA ALA A 122 11.46 9.43 2.22
C ALA A 122 11.50 10.91 1.80
N GLN A 123 10.46 11.41 1.15
CA GLN A 123 10.46 12.75 0.55
C GLN A 123 9.65 13.77 1.35
N GLN A 124 8.93 13.34 2.39
CA GLN A 124 8.11 14.20 3.25
C GLN A 124 7.11 15.06 2.48
N ARG A 125 6.42 14.48 1.49
CA ARG A 125 5.37 15.11 0.66
C ARG A 125 3.97 14.71 1.13
N ASP A 126 3.00 15.59 0.89
CA ASP A 126 1.60 15.39 1.28
C ASP A 126 0.82 14.62 0.20
N ILE A 127 0.60 13.32 0.39
CA ILE A 127 -0.16 12.49 -0.54
C ILE A 127 -1.68 12.69 -0.47
N ALA A 128 -2.18 13.57 0.40
CA ALA A 128 -3.56 14.04 0.35
C ALA A 128 -3.75 15.23 -0.61
N SER A 129 -2.65 15.89 -1.00
CA SER A 129 -2.68 17.01 -1.94
C SER A 129 -2.81 16.54 -3.39
N LEU A 130 -3.84 17.03 -4.09
CA LEU A 130 -4.02 16.75 -5.53
C LEU A 130 -2.85 17.26 -6.37
N GLU A 131 -2.20 18.34 -5.95
CA GLU A 131 -1.01 18.87 -6.64
C GLU A 131 0.18 17.90 -6.54
N VAL A 132 0.44 17.37 -5.35
CA VAL A 132 1.48 16.35 -5.16
C VAL A 132 1.14 15.08 -5.93
N LEU A 133 -0.12 14.65 -5.93
CA LEU A 133 -0.55 13.49 -6.69
C LEU A 133 -0.41 13.70 -8.21
N ALA A 134 -0.66 14.91 -8.73
CA ALA A 134 -0.41 15.25 -10.12
C ALA A 134 1.08 15.15 -10.48
N GLN A 135 1.96 15.67 -9.61
CA GLN A 135 3.41 15.56 -9.78
C GLN A 135 3.86 14.08 -9.79
N LEU A 136 3.28 13.24 -8.93
CA LEU A 136 3.61 11.81 -8.87
C LEU A 136 3.17 11.06 -10.13
N LEU A 137 2.08 11.46 -10.79
CA LEU A 137 1.71 10.91 -12.10
C LEU A 137 2.76 11.25 -13.16
N ASP A 138 3.19 12.51 -13.21
CA ASP A 138 4.23 12.97 -14.15
C ASP A 138 5.56 12.23 -13.92
N GLU A 139 6.03 12.17 -12.67
CA GLU A 139 7.25 11.47 -12.26
C GLU A 139 7.23 9.96 -12.61
N THR A 140 6.03 9.37 -12.75
CA THR A 140 5.85 7.96 -13.10
C THR A 140 5.44 7.72 -14.55
N GLY A 141 5.38 8.79 -15.36
CA GLY A 141 5.03 8.74 -16.78
C GLY A 141 3.57 8.32 -17.03
N LEU A 142 2.66 8.66 -16.12
CA LEU A 142 1.24 8.33 -16.19
C LEU A 142 0.40 9.55 -16.62
N ASP A 143 -0.73 9.27 -17.28
CA ASP A 143 -1.62 10.31 -17.80
C ASP A 143 -2.25 11.14 -16.66
N ALA A 144 -2.08 12.47 -16.72
CA ALA A 144 -2.66 13.41 -15.77
C ALA A 144 -4.19 13.29 -15.66
N GLN A 145 -4.90 12.80 -16.69
CA GLN A 145 -6.34 12.55 -16.64
C GLN A 145 -6.73 11.56 -15.53
N ARG A 146 -5.81 10.69 -15.09
CA ARG A 146 -6.09 9.74 -13.99
C ARG A 146 -6.48 10.44 -12.69
N LEU A 147 -6.01 11.67 -12.47
CA LEU A 147 -6.38 12.48 -11.30
C LEU A 147 -7.83 12.94 -11.31
N GLN A 148 -8.39 13.23 -12.49
CA GLN A 148 -9.82 13.55 -12.62
C GLN A 148 -10.67 12.28 -12.49
N GLN A 149 -10.20 11.18 -13.06
CA GLN A 149 -10.88 9.88 -12.99
C GLN A 149 -10.91 9.31 -11.57
N SER A 150 -9.85 9.51 -10.79
CA SER A 150 -9.81 9.07 -9.39
C SER A 150 -10.87 9.71 -8.49
N GLN A 151 -11.53 10.76 -8.98
CA GLN A 151 -12.61 11.46 -8.30
C GLN A 151 -14.00 11.02 -8.77
N GLN A 152 -14.08 10.12 -9.76
CA GLN A 152 -15.35 9.63 -10.30
C GLN A 152 -15.98 8.54 -9.42
N ALA A 153 -17.30 8.39 -9.57
CA ALA A 153 -18.10 7.49 -8.73
C ALA A 153 -17.77 6.00 -8.94
N ASP A 154 -17.35 5.61 -10.14
CA ASP A 154 -16.93 4.24 -10.45
C ASP A 154 -15.63 3.86 -9.75
N VAL A 155 -14.65 4.77 -9.68
CA VAL A 155 -13.41 4.57 -8.90
C VAL A 155 -13.70 4.49 -7.40
N GLN A 156 -14.59 5.35 -6.88
CA GLN A 156 -15.04 5.26 -5.49
C GLN A 156 -15.68 3.91 -5.20
N ALA A 157 -16.61 3.46 -6.06
CA ALA A 157 -17.26 2.16 -5.92
C ALA A 157 -16.25 1.00 -5.97
N ARG A 158 -15.23 1.09 -6.84
CA ARG A 158 -14.14 0.10 -6.89
C ARG A 158 -13.33 0.08 -5.60
N TYR A 159 -12.99 1.25 -5.04
CA TYR A 159 -12.27 1.38 -3.76
C TYR A 159 -13.08 0.79 -2.57
N GLU A 160 -14.39 1.00 -2.56
CA GLU A 160 -15.28 0.42 -1.57
C GLU A 160 -15.41 -1.09 -1.72
N ALA A 161 -15.53 -1.59 -2.96
CA ALA A 161 -15.63 -3.01 -3.24
C ALA A 161 -14.36 -3.78 -2.88
N GLN A 162 -13.17 -3.24 -3.18
CA GLN A 162 -11.92 -3.89 -2.78
C GLN A 162 -11.69 -3.85 -1.27
N THR A 163 -12.15 -2.79 -0.58
CA THR A 163 -12.19 -2.75 0.89
C THR A 163 -13.11 -3.85 1.44
N GLN A 164 -14.29 -4.04 0.87
CA GLN A 164 -15.20 -5.11 1.29
C GLN A 164 -14.60 -6.49 1.04
N ALA A 165 -13.98 -6.72 -0.13
CA ALA A 165 -13.29 -7.97 -0.41
C ALA A 165 -12.16 -8.28 0.58
N ALA A 166 -11.42 -7.24 1.02
CA ALA A 166 -10.40 -7.39 2.06
C ALA A 166 -11.03 -7.86 3.39
N ILE A 167 -12.16 -7.28 3.78
CA ILE A 167 -12.91 -7.66 4.98
C ILE A 167 -13.39 -9.12 4.89
N ASP A 168 -13.96 -9.52 3.75
CA ASP A 168 -14.46 -10.88 3.54
C ASP A 168 -13.33 -11.91 3.62
N LEU A 169 -12.13 -11.54 3.15
CA LEU A 169 -10.89 -12.33 3.25
C LEU A 169 -10.19 -12.22 4.63
N GLN A 170 -10.83 -11.59 5.62
CA GLN A 170 -10.30 -11.41 6.97
C GLN A 170 -8.97 -10.63 7.01
N VAL A 171 -8.72 -9.74 6.04
CA VAL A 171 -7.58 -8.82 6.07
C VAL A 171 -7.76 -7.82 7.21
N PHE A 172 -6.75 -7.67 8.06
CA PHE A 172 -6.81 -6.81 9.24
C PHE A 172 -5.67 -5.78 9.33
N GLY A 173 -4.82 -5.70 8.31
CA GLY A 173 -3.70 -4.76 8.28
C GLY A 173 -2.98 -4.68 6.93
N ALA A 174 -2.01 -3.78 6.84
CA ALA A 174 -1.24 -3.50 5.62
C ALA A 174 0.28 -3.61 5.87
N PRO A 175 1.08 -4.10 4.89
CA PRO A 175 0.63 -4.77 3.67
C PRO A 175 0.11 -6.18 3.98
N SER A 176 -0.80 -6.66 3.15
CA SER A 176 -1.28 -8.05 3.17
C SER A 176 -1.24 -8.63 1.75
N TYR A 177 -0.81 -9.88 1.65
CA TYR A 177 -0.71 -10.63 0.40
C TYR A 177 -1.64 -11.84 0.52
N VAL A 178 -2.58 -12.00 -0.41
CA VAL A 178 -3.45 -13.19 -0.45
C VAL A 178 -3.12 -14.03 -1.69
N ILE A 179 -2.88 -15.32 -1.48
CA ILE A 179 -2.46 -16.26 -2.53
C ILE A 179 -3.25 -17.54 -2.33
N ASP A 180 -4.06 -17.91 -3.33
CA ASP A 180 -4.93 -19.09 -3.27
C ASP A 180 -5.80 -19.12 -1.99
N GLY A 181 -6.27 -17.94 -1.55
CA GLY A 181 -7.07 -17.76 -0.32
C GLY A 181 -6.27 -17.71 0.98
N GLU A 182 -4.96 -17.92 0.95
CA GLU A 182 -4.09 -17.86 2.14
C GLU A 182 -3.56 -16.44 2.35
N LEU A 183 -3.74 -15.90 3.56
CA LEU A 183 -3.35 -14.54 3.95
C LEU A 183 -1.95 -14.49 4.58
N PHE A 184 -1.09 -13.61 4.06
CA PHE A 184 0.22 -13.27 4.62
C PHE A 184 0.26 -11.78 4.96
N TRP A 185 0.32 -11.44 6.25
CA TRP A 185 0.29 -10.05 6.72
C TRP A 185 1.66 -9.57 7.21
N GLY A 186 2.15 -8.47 6.62
CA GLY A 186 3.39 -7.79 7.01
C GLY A 186 4.51 -7.92 5.98
N GLN A 187 5.36 -6.89 5.90
CA GLN A 187 6.54 -6.88 5.03
C GLN A 187 7.59 -7.93 5.43
N ASP A 188 7.51 -8.41 6.67
CA ASP A 188 8.30 -9.49 7.26
C ASP A 188 7.68 -10.88 7.02
N ARG A 189 6.67 -11.00 6.14
CA ARG A 189 6.14 -12.28 5.63
C ARG A 189 6.52 -12.57 4.18
N LEU A 190 7.29 -11.69 3.53
CA LEU A 190 7.70 -11.88 2.14
C LEU A 190 8.47 -13.18 1.89
N ASP A 191 9.19 -13.71 2.88
CA ASP A 191 9.86 -15.01 2.75
C ASP A 191 8.87 -16.18 2.64
N PHE A 192 7.75 -16.11 3.37
CA PHE A 192 6.66 -17.09 3.25
C PHE A 192 5.92 -16.94 1.94
N VAL A 193 5.68 -15.70 1.50
CA VAL A 193 5.10 -15.40 0.18
C VAL A 193 5.98 -15.99 -0.93
N ALA A 194 7.30 -15.81 -0.86
CA ALA A 194 8.24 -16.37 -1.83
C ALA A 194 8.20 -17.90 -1.87
N ARG A 195 8.15 -18.55 -0.69
CA ARG A 195 7.98 -20.01 -0.61
C ARG A 195 6.68 -20.48 -1.24
N LYS A 196 5.56 -19.80 -0.97
CA LYS A 196 4.25 -20.11 -1.53
C LYS A 196 4.22 -19.98 -3.06
N LEU A 197 4.87 -18.95 -3.61
CA LEU A 197 4.90 -18.71 -5.05
C LEU A 197 5.81 -19.69 -5.82
N ARG A 198 6.86 -20.20 -5.18
CA ARG A 198 7.83 -21.14 -5.77
C ARG A 198 7.43 -22.62 -5.66
N ALA A 199 6.43 -22.94 -4.83
CA ALA A 199 5.90 -24.30 -4.66
C ALA A 199 5.05 -24.72 -5.86
#